data_AF-X5X3N0-F1
#
_entry.id   AF-X5X3N0-F1
#
_cell.length_a   1.000
_cell.length_b   1.000
_cell.length_c   1.000
_cell.angle_alpha   90.00
_cell.angle_beta   90.00
_cell.angle_gamma   90.00
#
_symmetry.space_group_name_H-M   'P 1'
#
loop_
_entity.id
_entity.type
_entity.pdbx_description
1 polymer ?
#
loop_
_entity_poly.entity_id
_entity_poly.type
_entity_poly.pdbx_seq_one_letter_code
_entity_poly.pdbx_strand_id
1 'polypeptide(L)'
;MADRVGRTPESISNIERGKQLPNIETLAELARVLNVPLTDFFEGLEKRRTISRERAELEAELLETARQLAPRLVKVAVEQVKALRQLG
;
A
#
# COMPACT_ATOMS: atom_id res chain seq x y z
N MET A 1 12.22 -19.24 16.14
CA MET A 1 11.01 -18.43 15.81
C MET A 1 9.74 -19.20 16.08
N ALA A 2 9.64 -20.44 15.59
CA ALA A 2 8.53 -21.37 15.83
C ALA A 2 8.02 -21.41 17.29
N ASP A 3 8.91 -21.64 18.26
CA ASP A 3 8.54 -21.74 19.67
C ASP A 3 7.97 -20.42 20.26
N ARG A 4 8.38 -19.27 19.72
CA ARG A 4 7.91 -17.94 20.16
C ARG A 4 6.52 -17.59 19.61
N VAL A 5 6.13 -18.24 18.52
CA VAL A 5 4.82 -18.11 17.84
C VAL A 5 3.87 -19.23 18.28
N GLY A 6 4.31 -20.20 19.08
CA GLY A 6 3.47 -21.34 19.48
C GLY A 6 3.15 -22.29 18.31
N ARG A 7 4.02 -22.34 17.29
CA ARG A 7 3.85 -23.15 16.08
C ARG A 7 5.05 -24.08 15.87
N THR A 8 4.87 -25.15 15.11
CA THR A 8 5.98 -26.04 14.75
C THR A 8 6.92 -25.38 13.74
N PRO A 9 8.23 -25.70 13.73
CA PRO A 9 9.17 -25.21 12.72
C PRO A 9 8.74 -25.51 11.28
N GLU A 10 8.11 -26.68 11.08
CA GLU A 10 7.56 -27.09 9.79
C GLU A 10 6.40 -26.18 9.35
N SER A 11 5.49 -25.82 10.27
CA SER A 11 4.36 -24.93 9.95
C SER A 11 4.85 -23.53 9.56
N ILE A 12 5.82 -22.97 10.28
CA ILE A 12 6.45 -21.69 9.91
C ILE A 12 7.10 -21.79 8.53
N SER A 13 7.87 -22.86 8.27
CA SER A 13 8.49 -23.08 6.96
C SER A 13 7.47 -23.21 5.82
N ASN A 14 6.31 -23.83 6.07
CA ASN A 14 5.24 -23.92 5.08
C ASN A 14 4.59 -22.55 4.82
N ILE A 15 4.45 -21.71 5.85
CA ILE A 15 3.96 -20.33 5.72
C ILE A 15 4.94 -19.49 4.90
N GLU A 16 6.23 -19.51 5.23
CA GLU A 16 7.27 -18.75 4.53
C GLU A 16 7.38 -19.11 3.05
N ARG A 17 7.17 -20.38 2.71
CA ARG A 17 7.19 -20.88 1.31
C ARG A 17 5.84 -20.74 0.60
N GLY A 18 4.83 -20.14 1.24
CA GLY A 18 3.50 -19.98 0.66
C GLY A 18 2.71 -21.28 0.45
N LYS A 19 3.11 -22.38 1.12
CA LYS A 19 2.41 -23.67 1.09
C LYS A 19 1.24 -23.73 2.08
N GLN A 20 1.25 -22.85 3.08
CA GLN A 20 0.20 -22.73 4.09
C GLN A 20 -0.16 -21.25 4.26
N LEU A 21 -1.44 -20.92 4.16
CA LEU A 21 -1.94 -19.57 4.44
C LEU A 21 -2.16 -19.41 5.96
N PRO A 22 -1.52 -18.43 6.61
CA PRO A 22 -1.79 -18.13 8.01
C PRO A 22 -3.17 -17.46 8.17
N ASN A 23 -3.84 -17.72 9.29
CA ASN A 23 -5.02 -16.95 9.69
C ASN A 23 -4.60 -15.60 10.33
N ILE A 24 -5.56 -14.73 10.62
CA ILE A 24 -5.28 -13.39 11.16
C ILE A 24 -4.60 -13.44 12.54
N GLU A 25 -4.97 -14.41 13.38
CA GLU A 25 -4.36 -14.62 14.70
C GLU A 25 -2.87 -14.98 14.58
N THR A 26 -2.56 -15.87 13.63
CA THR A 26 -1.17 -16.28 13.34
C THR A 26 -0.36 -15.11 12.80
N LEU A 27 -0.95 -14.25 11.96
CA LEU A 27 -0.29 -13.02 11.49
C LEU A 27 -0.02 -12.05 12.65
N ALA A 28 -0.96 -11.89 13.59
CA ALA A 28 -0.78 -11.04 14.77
C ALA A 28 0.33 -11.55 15.71
N GLU A 29 0.41 -12.87 15.91
CA GLU A 29 1.48 -13.49 16.69
C GLU A 29 2.85 -13.31 16.02
N LEU A 30 2.92 -13.49 14.69
CA LEU A 30 4.12 -13.25 13.91
C LEU A 30 4.56 -11.80 14.00
N ALA A 31 3.65 -10.84 13.82
CA ALA A 31 3.91 -9.41 13.97
C ALA A 31 4.54 -9.07 15.32
N ARG A 32 3.95 -9.60 16.41
CA ARG A 32 4.46 -9.43 17.78
C ARG A 32 5.86 -10.02 17.97
N VAL A 33 6.11 -11.22 17.44
CA VAL A 33 7.41 -11.91 17.61
C VAL A 33 8.51 -11.25 16.80
N LEU A 34 8.18 -10.77 15.60
CA LEU A 34 9.07 -10.06 14.68
C LEU A 34 9.22 -8.58 15.03
N ASN A 35 8.40 -8.06 15.95
CA ASN A 35 8.37 -6.66 16.36
C ASN A 35 8.14 -5.70 15.18
N VAL A 36 7.16 -6.04 14.35
CA VAL A 36 6.70 -5.21 13.21
C VAL A 36 5.20 -4.96 13.33
N PRO A 37 4.68 -3.83 12.81
CA PRO A 37 3.24 -3.64 12.67
C PRO A 37 2.56 -4.76 11.87
N LEU A 38 1.34 -5.15 12.28
CA LEU A 38 0.55 -6.14 11.54
C LEU A 38 0.25 -5.71 10.10
N THR A 39 0.17 -4.40 9.87
CA THR A 39 -0.07 -3.80 8.55
C THR A 39 1.02 -4.12 7.53
N ASP A 40 2.25 -4.38 7.98
CA ASP A 40 3.40 -4.61 7.09
C ASP A 40 3.23 -5.91 6.27
N PHE A 41 2.50 -6.90 6.80
CA PHE A 41 2.15 -8.13 6.06
C PHE A 41 1.23 -7.88 4.85
N PHE A 42 0.60 -6.70 4.78
CA PHE A 42 -0.29 -6.29 3.71
C PHE A 42 0.33 -5.20 2.81
N GLU A 43 1.53 -4.73 3.14
CA GLU A 43 2.26 -3.78 2.31
C GLU A 43 2.57 -4.40 0.93
N GLY A 44 2.24 -3.68 -0.14
CA GLY A 44 2.40 -4.18 -1.52
C GLY A 44 1.32 -5.18 -1.99
N LEU A 45 0.33 -5.52 -1.14
CA LEU A 45 -0.90 -6.21 -1.57
C LEU A 45 -1.91 -5.27 -2.23
N GLU A 46 -1.72 -3.96 -2.09
CA GLU A 46 -2.34 -3.03 -3.02
C GLU A 46 -1.98 -3.53 -4.40
N LYS A 47 -2.99 -3.97 -5.18
CA LYS A 47 -2.84 -4.12 -6.62
C LYS A 47 -2.06 -2.88 -7.02
N ARG A 48 -0.83 -3.06 -7.49
CA ARG A 48 -0.17 -2.04 -8.30
C ARG A 48 -1.23 -1.70 -9.32
N ARG A 49 -1.96 -0.61 -9.13
CA ARG A 49 -2.21 0.28 -10.23
C ARG A 49 -0.80 0.50 -10.69
N THR A 50 -0.39 -0.25 -11.70
CA THR A 50 0.74 0.13 -12.52
C THR A 50 0.32 1.49 -13.01
N ILE A 51 0.59 2.52 -12.20
CA ILE A 51 0.65 3.88 -12.64
C ILE A 51 1.63 3.74 -13.78
N SER A 52 1.10 3.79 -15.01
CA SER A 52 1.96 3.76 -16.18
C SER A 52 3.00 4.84 -15.94
N ARG A 53 4.23 4.62 -16.40
CA ARG A 53 5.29 5.64 -16.27
C ARG A 53 4.77 7.02 -16.71
N GLU A 54 3.98 7.03 -17.79
CA GLU A 54 3.23 8.18 -18.28
C GLU A 54 2.31 8.82 -17.21
N ARG A 55 1.50 8.03 -16.50
CA ARG A 55 0.63 8.55 -15.43
C ARG A 55 1.44 9.17 -14.28
N ALA A 56 2.57 8.58 -13.91
CA ALA A 56 3.44 9.12 -12.87
C ALA A 56 4.08 10.44 -13.30
N GLU A 57 4.53 10.52 -14.56
CA GLU A 57 5.09 11.73 -15.16
C GLU A 57 4.03 12.86 -15.21
N LEU A 58 2.80 12.57 -15.64
CA LEU A 58 1.69 13.53 -15.67
C LEU A 58 1.28 14.01 -14.27
N GLU A 59 1.28 13.14 -13.26
CA GLU A 59 0.98 13.52 -11.88
C GLU A 59 2.07 14.43 -11.27
N ALA A 60 3.34 14.17 -11.58
CA ALA A 60 4.45 15.03 -11.17
C ALA A 60 4.36 16.41 -11.83
N GLU A 61 4.05 16.46 -13.13
CA GLU A 61 3.88 17.72 -13.88
C GLU A 61 2.69 18.53 -13.35
N LEU A 62 1.56 17.87 -13.05
CA LEU A 62 0.39 18.52 -12.46
C LEU A 62 0.73 19.16 -11.11
N LEU A 63 1.46 18.45 -10.26
CA LEU A 63 1.87 18.93 -8.94
C LEU A 63 2.83 20.12 -9.03
N GLU A 64 3.82 20.04 -9.92
CA GLU A 64 4.79 21.12 -10.13
C GLU A 64 4.12 22.38 -10.68
N THR A 65 3.24 22.22 -11.67
CA THR A 65 2.47 23.34 -12.21
C THR A 65 1.57 23.95 -11.15
N ALA A 66 0.89 23.13 -10.34
CA ALA A 66 0.01 23.61 -9.27
C ALA A 66 0.77 24.43 -8.20
N ARG A 67 2.03 24.09 -7.90
CA ARG A 67 2.88 24.84 -6.95
C ARG A 67 3.14 26.29 -7.39
N GLN A 68 3.12 26.56 -8.69
CA GLN A 68 3.41 27.88 -9.26
C GLN A 68 2.17 28.78 -9.38
N LEU A 69 0.98 28.25 -9.08
CA LEU A 69 -0.27 28.98 -9.19
C LEU A 69 -0.59 29.80 -7.93
N ALA A 70 -1.27 30.94 -8.13
CA ALA A 70 -1.87 31.68 -7.03
C ALA A 70 -2.97 30.84 -6.33
N PRO A 71 -3.22 31.00 -5.01
CA PRO A 71 -4.17 30.18 -4.27
C PRO A 71 -5.58 30.11 -4.88
N ARG A 72 -6.06 31.23 -5.44
CA ARG A 72 -7.36 31.30 -6.14
C ARG A 72 -7.43 30.36 -7.36
N LEU A 73 -6.31 30.20 -8.07
CA LEU A 73 -6.21 29.35 -9.27
C LEU A 73 -6.03 27.88 -8.89
N VAL A 74 -5.31 27.58 -7.80
CA VAL A 74 -5.23 26.21 -7.26
C VAL A 74 -6.63 25.69 -6.91
N LYS A 75 -7.48 26.53 -6.32
CA LYS A 75 -8.87 26.17 -6.03
C LYS A 75 -9.65 25.81 -7.30
N VAL A 76 -9.48 26.59 -8.38
CA VAL A 76 -10.11 26.29 -9.68
C VAL A 76 -9.57 24.97 -10.25
N ALA A 77 -8.26 24.76 -10.22
CA ALA A 77 -7.63 23.53 -10.71
C ALA A 77 -8.17 22.28 -9.97
N VAL A 78 -8.36 22.36 -8.65
CA VAL A 78 -8.96 21.27 -7.85
C VAL A 78 -10.38 20.96 -8.31
N GLU A 79 -11.21 21.98 -8.54
CA GLU A 79 -12.60 21.75 -9.02
C GLU A 79 -12.64 21.14 -10.43
N GLN A 80 -11.71 21.53 -11.31
CA GLN A 80 -11.58 20.90 -12.64
C GLN A 80 -11.20 19.42 -12.54
N VAL A 81 -10.22 19.08 -11.70
CA VAL A 81 -9.83 17.67 -11.46
C VAL A 81 -10.99 16.87 -10.85
N LYS A 82 -11.77 17.47 -9.94
CA LYS A 82 -12.98 16.84 -9.39
C LYS A 82 -14.06 16.61 -10.44
N ALA A 83 -14.25 17.56 -11.37
CA ALA A 83 -15.20 17.41 -12.46
C ALA A 83 -14.80 16.26 -13.39
N LEU A 84 -13.52 16.17 -13.76
CA LEU A 84 -12.98 15.06 -14.56
C LEU A 84 -13.20 13.70 -13.86
N ARG A 85 -13.07 13.63 -12.54
CA ARG A 85 -13.34 12.42 -11.75
C ARG A 85 -14.79 11.94 -11.86
N GLN A 86 -15.75 12.82 -12.15
CA GLN A 86 -17.16 12.44 -12.32
C GLN A 86 -17.47 11.88 -13.71
N LEU A 87 -16.56 12.05 -14.68
CA LEU A 87 -16.74 11.66 -16.08
C LEU A 87 -16.11 10.31 -16.44
N GLY A 88 -15.33 9.70 -15.53
CA GLY A 88 -14.73 8.38 -15.68
C GLY A 88 -15.07 7.47 -14.52
#